data_AF-A0A3N5KVJ8-F1
#
_entry.id   AF-A0A3N5KVJ8-F1
#
_cell.length_a   1.000
_cell.length_b   1.000
_cell.length_c   1.000
_cell.angle_alpha   90.00
_cell.angle_beta   90.00
_cell.angle_gamma   90.00
#
_symmetry.space_group_name_H-M   'P 1'
#
loop_
_entity.id
_entity.type
_entity.pdbx_description
1 polymer ?
#
loop_
_entity_poly.entity_id
_entity_poly.type
_entity_poly.pdbx_seq_one_letter_code
_entity_poly.pdbx_strand_id
1 'polypeptide(L)'
;SNKLALERTLQLGSSEELAKLERNMSWLATTASVSPFIGLFGTVLGIVDAFQGLALAGSASLRAVAPGMSEALIATAMGLAAAIPAAIFYNHFGHVIREIGARMDDFSLEFMNMAERNFED
;
A
#
# COMPACT_ATOMS: atom_id res chain seq x y z
N SER A 1 -40.03 -8.97 10.40
CA SER A 1 -39.47 -9.61 9.18
C SER A 1 -38.84 -8.57 8.24
N ASN A 2 -39.55 -7.49 7.89
CA ASN A 2 -39.05 -6.48 6.94
C ASN A 2 -37.85 -5.64 7.47
N LYS A 3 -37.84 -5.28 8.76
CA LYS A 3 -36.74 -4.52 9.42
C LYS A 3 -35.38 -5.22 9.33
N LEU A 4 -35.33 -6.48 9.74
CA LEU A 4 -34.11 -7.32 9.67
C LEU A 4 -33.60 -7.51 8.23
N ALA A 5 -34.51 -7.62 7.27
CA ALA A 5 -34.14 -7.71 5.86
C ALA A 5 -33.52 -6.40 5.36
N LEU A 6 -34.13 -5.26 5.70
CA LEU A 6 -33.65 -3.92 5.34
C LEU A 6 -32.27 -3.61 5.95
N GLU A 7 -32.10 -3.87 7.25
CA GLU A 7 -30.83 -3.71 7.96
C GLU A 7 -29.70 -4.55 7.30
N ARG A 8 -30.00 -5.81 6.99
CA ARG A 8 -29.05 -6.69 6.29
C ARG A 8 -28.69 -6.17 4.92
N THR A 9 -29.66 -5.67 4.14
CA THR A 9 -29.40 -5.11 2.81
C THR A 9 -28.51 -3.86 2.89
N LEU A 10 -28.72 -2.98 3.88
CA LEU A 10 -27.88 -1.81 4.11
C LEU A 10 -26.45 -2.20 4.52
N GLN A 11 -26.30 -3.14 5.44
CA GLN A 11 -24.98 -3.66 5.85
C GLN A 11 -24.23 -4.33 4.70
N LEU A 12 -24.92 -5.13 3.87
CA LEU A 12 -24.33 -5.75 2.69
C LEU A 12 -23.88 -4.69 1.67
N GLY A 13 -24.71 -3.67 1.41
CA GLY A 13 -24.34 -2.57 0.52
C GLY A 13 -23.14 -1.77 1.03
N SER A 14 -23.12 -1.46 2.33
CA SER A 14 -21.98 -0.78 2.97
C SER A 14 -20.69 -1.58 2.83
N SER A 15 -20.76 -2.89 3.11
CA SER A 15 -19.62 -3.78 3.01
C SER A 15 -19.09 -3.91 1.58
N GLU A 16 -19.98 -3.94 0.57
CA GLU A 16 -19.59 -4.02 -0.84
C GLU A 16 -18.86 -2.75 -1.30
N GLU A 17 -19.35 -1.57 -0.91
CA GLU A 17 -18.71 -0.30 -1.24
C GLU A 17 -17.36 -0.14 -0.53
N LEU A 18 -17.24 -0.52 0.74
CA LEU A 18 -15.96 -0.54 1.45
C LEU A 18 -14.96 -1.48 0.77
N ALA A 19 -15.40 -2.68 0.37
CA ALA A 19 -14.54 -3.62 -0.34
C ALA A 19 -14.03 -3.06 -1.68
N LYS A 20 -14.85 -2.28 -2.41
CA LYS A 20 -14.43 -1.59 -3.65
C LYS A 20 -13.35 -0.55 -3.37
N LEU A 21 -13.48 0.21 -2.29
CA LEU A 21 -12.48 1.22 -1.89
C LEU A 21 -11.17 0.58 -1.43
N GLU A 22 -11.24 -0.52 -0.69
CA GLU A 22 -10.06 -1.25 -0.18
C GLU A 22 -9.28 -1.99 -1.27
N ARG A 23 -9.89 -2.29 -2.42
CA ARG A 23 -9.29 -3.09 -3.50
C ARG A 23 -7.87 -2.63 -3.88
N ASN A 24 -7.65 -1.32 -3.97
CA ASN A 24 -6.37 -0.75 -4.39
C ASN A 24 -5.38 -0.57 -3.21
N MET A 25 -5.82 -0.70 -1.96
CA MET A 25 -4.94 -0.59 -0.79
C MET A 25 -3.92 -1.73 -0.73
N SER A 26 -4.31 -2.91 -1.20
CA SER A 26 -3.42 -4.08 -1.28
C SER A 26 -2.15 -3.78 -2.07
N TRP A 27 -2.28 -3.11 -3.22
CA TRP A 27 -1.15 -2.68 -4.04
C TRP A 27 -0.24 -1.70 -3.31
N LEU A 28 -0.81 -0.69 -2.63
CA LEU A 28 -0.02 0.27 -1.85
C LEU A 28 0.76 -0.43 -0.72
N ALA A 29 0.14 -1.38 -0.02
CA ALA A 29 0.79 -2.17 1.01
C ALA A 29 1.94 -3.03 0.45
N THR A 30 1.70 -3.70 -0.68
CA THR A 30 2.72 -4.51 -1.34
C THR A 30 3.88 -3.66 -1.84
N THR A 31 3.61 -2.53 -2.50
CA THR A 31 4.68 -1.62 -2.95
C THR A 31 5.48 -1.07 -1.76
N ALA A 32 4.81 -0.62 -0.69
CA ALA A 32 5.47 -0.12 0.51
C ALA A 32 6.41 -1.16 1.16
N SER A 33 6.01 -2.44 1.15
CA SER A 33 6.78 -3.53 1.78
C SER A 33 7.85 -4.13 0.87
N VAL A 34 7.60 -4.27 -0.43
CA VAL A 34 8.47 -5.00 -1.36
C VAL A 34 9.50 -4.10 -2.04
N SER A 35 9.17 -2.84 -2.36
CA SER A 35 10.07 -1.92 -3.07
C SER A 35 11.45 -1.71 -2.40
N PRO A 36 11.57 -1.63 -1.05
CA PRO A 36 12.88 -1.54 -0.41
C PRO A 36 13.77 -2.77 -0.68
N PHE A 37 13.18 -3.97 -0.72
CA PHE A 37 13.91 -5.20 -1.01
C PHE A 37 14.35 -5.28 -2.46
N ILE A 38 13.56 -4.75 -3.40
CA ILE A 38 13.97 -4.62 -4.80
C ILE A 38 15.19 -3.69 -4.92
N GLY A 39 15.19 -2.56 -4.19
CA GLY A 39 16.34 -1.66 -4.16
C GLY A 39 17.60 -2.31 -3.57
N LEU A 40 17.45 -2.99 -2.42
CA LEU A 40 18.53 -3.74 -1.77
C LEU A 40 19.09 -4.82 -2.71
N PHE A 41 18.23 -5.56 -3.41
CA PHE A 41 18.65 -6.55 -4.40
C PHE A 41 19.49 -5.93 -5.52
N GLY A 42 19.08 -4.76 -6.03
CA GLY A 42 19.86 -4.00 -7.01
C GLY A 42 21.27 -3.66 -6.50
N THR A 43 21.40 -3.31 -5.21
CA THR A 43 22.74 -3.04 -4.63
C THR A 43 23.60 -4.29 -4.57
N VAL A 44 23.01 -5.43 -4.24
CA VAL A 44 23.73 -6.71 -4.18
C VAL A 44 24.27 -7.05 -5.56
N LEU A 45 23.45 -6.90 -6.61
CA LEU A 45 23.88 -7.12 -7.98
C LEU A 45 25.03 -6.18 -8.40
N GLY A 46 24.91 -4.88 -8.13
CA GLY A 46 25.95 -3.91 -8.49
C GLY A 46 27.26 -4.11 -7.72
N ILE A 47 27.17 -4.52 -6.44
CA ILE A 47 28.35 -4.90 -5.65
C ILE A 47 29.03 -6.13 -6.27
N VAL A 48 28.28 -7.17 -6.62
CA VAL A 48 28.82 -8.39 -7.25
C VAL A 48 29.52 -8.06 -8.58
N ASP A 49 28.90 -7.24 -9.42
CA ASP A 49 29.47 -6.82 -10.71
C ASP A 49 30.77 -6.03 -10.54
N ALA A 50 30.80 -5.07 -9.60
CA ALA A 50 32.00 -4.30 -9.30
C ALA A 50 33.16 -5.19 -8.81
N PHE A 51 32.89 -6.22 -7.99
CA PHE A 51 33.92 -7.17 -7.56
C PHE A 51 34.38 -8.12 -8.69
N GLN A 52 33.50 -8.51 -9.60
CA GLN A 52 33.87 -9.30 -10.79
C GLN A 52 34.79 -8.50 -11.71
N GLY A 53 34.47 -7.22 -11.97
CA GLY A 53 35.33 -6.32 -12.74
C GLY A 53 36.72 -6.15 -12.12
N LEU A 54 36.79 -6.05 -10.78
CA LEU A 54 38.06 -5.99 -10.05
C LEU A 54 38.89 -7.27 -10.23
N ALA A 55 38.25 -8.44 -10.16
CA ALA A 55 38.91 -9.73 -10.34
C ALA A 55 39.50 -9.88 -11.75
N LEU A 56 38.79 -9.43 -12.78
CA LEU A 56 39.25 -9.45 -14.18
C LEU A 56 40.38 -8.47 -14.45
N ALA A 57 40.37 -7.30 -13.81
CA ALA A 57 41.39 -6.26 -14.00
C ALA A 57 42.75 -6.63 -13.38
N GLY A 58 42.82 -7.64 -12.49
CA GLY A 58 44.06 -8.12 -11.88
C GLY A 58 44.77 -7.10 -10.96
N SER A 59 44.17 -5.94 -10.71
CA SER A 59 44.72 -4.87 -9.86
C SER A 59 43.69 -4.47 -8.79
N ALA A 60 44.07 -4.54 -7.52
CA ALA A 60 43.20 -4.22 -6.38
C ALA A 60 43.11 -2.71 -6.10
N SER A 61 42.69 -1.91 -7.09
CA SER A 61 42.51 -0.46 -6.89
C SER A 61 41.08 -0.15 -6.47
N LEU A 62 40.90 0.38 -5.26
CA LEU A 62 39.59 0.88 -4.77
C LEU A 62 38.98 1.95 -5.68
N ARG A 63 39.81 2.73 -6.40
CA ARG A 63 39.31 3.73 -7.35
C ARG A 63 38.60 3.10 -8.55
N ALA A 64 38.94 1.85 -8.90
CA ALA A 64 38.33 1.15 -10.03
C ALA A 64 36.91 0.65 -9.71
N VAL A 65 36.60 0.36 -8.45
CA VAL A 65 35.27 -0.14 -8.01
C VAL A 65 34.33 0.95 -7.50
N ALA A 66 34.87 2.12 -7.13
CA ALA A 66 34.09 3.21 -6.55
C ALA A 66 32.87 3.64 -7.41
N PRO A 67 32.96 3.73 -8.76
CA PRO A 67 31.79 4.07 -9.59
C PRO A 67 30.68 3.02 -9.50
N GLY A 68 30.99 1.73 -9.66
CA GLY A 68 29.99 0.65 -9.62
C GLY A 68 29.32 0.51 -8.25
N MET A 69 30.05 0.77 -7.16
CA MET A 69 29.48 0.82 -5.81
C MET A 69 28.53 2.01 -5.62
N SER A 70 28.84 3.16 -6.23
CA SER A 70 27.95 4.33 -6.19
C SER A 70 26.66 4.07 -6.96
N GLU A 71 26.73 3.42 -8.13
CA GLU A 71 25.56 3.05 -8.92
C GLU A 71 24.68 2.04 -8.18
N ALA A 72 25.28 1.07 -7.51
CA ALA A 72 24.57 0.16 -6.62
C ALA A 72 23.74 0.92 -5.58
N LEU A 73 24.29 1.94 -4.91
CA LEU A 73 23.57 2.71 -3.89
C LEU A 73 22.35 3.46 -4.44
N ILE A 74 22.37 3.88 -5.71
CA ILE A 74 21.21 4.52 -6.37
C ILE A 74 20.03 3.55 -6.44
N ALA A 75 20.27 2.25 -6.62
CA ALA A 75 19.19 1.25 -6.65
C ALA A 75 18.40 1.20 -5.33
N THR A 76 19.08 1.26 -4.17
CA THR A 76 18.38 1.38 -2.87
C THR A 76 17.61 2.69 -2.77
N ALA A 77 18.20 3.81 -3.19
CA ALA A 77 17.53 5.10 -3.14
C ALA A 77 16.22 5.08 -3.96
N MET A 78 16.23 4.45 -5.13
CA MET A 78 15.03 4.26 -5.97
C MET A 78 13.98 3.36 -5.30
N GLY A 79 14.41 2.26 -4.67
CA GLY A 79 13.50 1.38 -3.92
C GLY A 79 12.80 2.11 -2.78
N LEU A 80 13.53 2.95 -2.03
CA LEU A 80 12.97 3.80 -0.98
C LEU A 80 12.07 4.91 -1.54
N ALA A 81 12.46 5.53 -2.66
CA ALA A 81 11.66 6.56 -3.31
C ALA A 81 10.29 6.04 -3.77
N ALA A 82 10.17 4.75 -4.11
CA ALA A 82 8.89 4.10 -4.40
C ALA A 82 8.14 3.69 -3.11
N ALA A 83 8.84 3.16 -2.11
CA ALA A 83 8.24 2.63 -0.88
C ALA A 83 7.62 3.71 0.01
N ILE A 84 8.30 4.85 0.17
CA ILE A 84 7.88 5.92 1.09
C ILE A 84 6.53 6.52 0.69
N PRO A 85 6.31 6.96 -0.56
CA PRO A 85 5.00 7.45 -0.98
C PRO A 85 3.90 6.39 -0.85
N ALA A 86 4.19 5.13 -1.23
CA ALA A 86 3.23 4.04 -1.12
C ALA A 86 2.77 3.83 0.35
N ALA A 87 3.70 3.89 1.31
CA ALA A 87 3.38 3.79 2.73
C ALA A 87 2.54 4.98 3.23
N ILE A 88 2.86 6.21 2.79
CA ILE A 88 2.08 7.40 3.15
C ILE A 88 0.64 7.28 2.64
N PHE A 89 0.47 6.94 1.35
CA PHE A 89 -0.86 6.79 0.75
C PHE A 89 -1.65 5.62 1.34
N TYR A 90 -1.00 4.49 1.65
CA TYR A 90 -1.65 3.37 2.33
C TYR A 90 -2.26 3.81 3.67
N ASN A 91 -1.50 4.55 4.48
CA ASN A 91 -2.00 5.06 5.76
C ASN A 91 -3.10 6.11 5.59
N HIS A 92 -2.92 7.04 4.65
CA HIS A 92 -3.91 8.09 4.41
C HIS A 92 -5.25 7.53 3.91
N PHE A 93 -5.25 6.73 2.83
CA PHE A 93 -6.47 6.15 2.30
C PHE A 93 -7.10 5.15 3.27
N GLY A 94 -6.29 4.42 4.05
CA GLY A 94 -6.82 3.55 5.09
C GLY A 94 -7.59 4.32 6.16
N HIS A 95 -7.14 5.53 6.53
CA HIS A 95 -7.90 6.39 7.43
C HIS A 95 -9.19 6.90 6.80
N VAL A 96 -9.12 7.38 5.55
CA VAL A 96 -10.29 7.89 4.82
C VAL A 96 -11.36 6.81 4.65
N ILE A 97 -10.98 5.59 4.28
CA ILE A 97 -11.92 4.47 4.10
C ILE A 97 -12.61 4.11 5.41
N ARG A 98 -11.87 4.10 6.54
CA ARG A 98 -12.47 3.89 7.87
C ARG A 98 -13.47 4.99 8.22
N GLU A 99 -13.16 6.24 7.91
CA GLU A 99 -14.07 7.36 8.14
C GLU A 99 -15.34 7.24 7.29
N ILE A 100 -15.21 6.85 6.01
CA ILE A 100 -16.34 6.58 5.13
C ILE A 100 -17.20 5.45 5.70
N GLY A 101 -16.60 4.35 6.14
CA GLY A 101 -17.31 3.23 6.74
C GLY A 101 -18.12 3.64 7.97
N ALA A 102 -17.52 4.41 8.88
CA ALA A 102 -18.22 4.94 10.05
C ALA A 102 -19.43 5.80 9.65
N ARG A 103 -19.29 6.67 8.64
CA ARG A 103 -20.41 7.50 8.14
C ARG A 103 -21.52 6.66 7.50
N MET A 104 -21.18 5.55 6.83
CA MET A 104 -22.17 4.64 6.25
C MET A 104 -22.95 3.88 7.32
N ASP A 105 -22.29 3.51 8.42
CA ASP A 105 -22.93 2.88 9.57
C ASP A 105 -23.88 3.86 10.26
N ASP A 106 -23.45 5.10 10.51
CA ASP A 106 -24.30 6.16 11.08
C ASP A 106 -25.52 6.42 10.19
N PHE A 107 -25.33 6.55 8.88
CA PHE A 107 -26.41 6.72 7.92
C PHE A 107 -27.40 5.55 7.93
N SER A 108 -26.90 4.31 8.03
CA SER A 108 -27.74 3.12 8.11
C SER A 108 -28.62 3.14 9.35
N LEU A 109 -28.08 3.55 10.50
CA LEU A 109 -28.84 3.70 11.74
C LEU A 109 -29.92 4.79 11.63
N GLU A 110 -29.57 5.96 11.10
CA GLU A 110 -30.53 7.06 10.88
C GLU A 110 -31.66 6.65 9.93
N PHE A 111 -31.32 5.98 8.83
CA PHE A 111 -32.28 5.49 7.86
C PHE A 111 -33.24 4.46 8.48
N MET A 112 -32.73 3.53 9.28
CA MET A 112 -33.57 2.54 9.97
C MET A 112 -34.53 3.20 10.97
N ASN A 113 -34.05 4.20 11.72
CA ASN A 113 -34.88 4.97 12.66
C ASN A 113 -35.98 5.76 11.91
N MET A 114 -35.67 6.34 10.75
CA MET A 114 -36.64 7.07 9.94
C MET A 114 -37.66 6.14 9.27
N ALA A 115 -37.22 4.97 8.79
CA ALA A 115 -38.11 3.96 8.25
C ALA A 115 -39.10 3.47 9.31
N GLU A 116 -38.62 3.17 10.52
CA GLU A 116 -39.46 2.72 11.64
C GLU A 116 -40.56 3.75 11.96
N ARG A 117 -40.20 5.04 12.06
CA ARG A 117 -41.16 6.12 12.32
C ARG A 117 -42.24 6.27 11.25
N ASN A 118 -41.91 6.09 9.97
CA ASN A 118 -42.86 6.28 8.86
C ASN A 118 -43.75 5.04 8.59
N PHE A 119 -43.38 3.86 9.07
CA PHE A 119 -44.15 2.62 8.89
C PHE A 119 -44.95 2.21 10.14
N GLU A 120 -44.79 2.93 11.26
CA GLU A 120 -45.61 2.79 12.48
C GLU A 120 -46.87 3.69 12.48
N ASP A 121 -46.98 4.64 11.54
CA ASP A 121 -48.19 5.41 11.21
C ASP A 121 -48.99 4.76 10.06
#